data_AF-A0A7S2AZT0-F1
#
_entry.id   AF-A0A7S2AZT0-F1
#
_cell.length_a   1.000
_cell.length_b   1.000
_cell.length_c   1.000
_cell.angle_alpha   90.00
_cell.angle_beta   90.00
_cell.angle_gamma   90.00
#
_symmetry.space_group_name_H-M   'P 1'
#
loop_
_entity.id
_entity.type
_entity.pdbx_description
1 polymer ?
#
loop_
_entity_poly.entity_id
_entity_poly.type
_entity_poly.pdbx_seq_one_letter_code
_entity_poly.pdbx_strand_id
1 'polypeptide(L)'
;PPASLDSEEVGQPLERLVSNVIGRLNQHPVRATRYGVMKTKGSLLKAGADYDHSNPLSMHTDHSVYNGTPGYIQFMYQAQGSVVSKVCDGVALTNYLREHYPEEFHLLATVQLTHSSRNGIYTKAGHY
;
A
#
# COMPACT_ATOMS: atom_id res chain seq x y z
N PRO A 1 -14.37 24.78 13.04
CA PRO A 1 -15.04 24.10 11.91
C PRO A 1 -14.00 23.61 10.88
N PRO A 2 -14.19 22.42 10.26
CA PRO A 2 -13.31 21.99 9.17
C PRO A 2 -13.44 22.96 7.98
N ALA A 3 -12.31 23.22 7.30
CA ALA A 3 -12.23 24.17 6.19
C ALA A 3 -12.88 23.64 4.90
N SER A 4 -12.98 22.31 4.74
CA SER A 4 -13.66 21.65 3.65
C SER A 4 -14.26 20.30 4.12
N LEU A 5 -15.29 19.84 3.42
CA LEU A 5 -15.81 18.47 3.51
C LEU A 5 -15.17 17.53 2.46
N ASP A 6 -14.28 18.07 1.62
CA ASP A 6 -13.55 17.30 0.63
C ASP A 6 -12.64 16.29 1.32
N SER A 7 -12.97 15.02 1.15
CA SER A 7 -12.29 13.90 1.81
C SER A 7 -10.83 13.75 1.37
N GLU A 8 -10.39 14.50 0.37
CA GLU A 8 -9.02 14.47 -0.15
C GLU A 8 -8.03 15.13 0.82
N GLU A 9 -8.42 16.07 1.70
CA GLU A 9 -7.48 16.72 2.63
C GLU A 9 -7.26 15.97 3.95
N VAL A 10 -7.98 14.86 4.16
CA VAL A 10 -8.03 14.15 5.43
C VAL A 10 -6.67 13.58 5.86
N GLY A 11 -5.76 13.34 4.91
CA GLY A 11 -4.41 12.84 5.17
C GLY A 11 -3.37 13.92 5.45
N GLN A 12 -3.69 15.21 5.33
CA GLN A 12 -2.72 16.29 5.55
C GLN A 12 -2.03 16.27 6.92
N PRO A 13 -2.72 16.00 8.05
CA PRO A 13 -2.04 15.91 9.35
C PRO A 13 -0.97 14.82 9.39
N LEU A 14 -1.24 13.66 8.79
CA LEU A 14 -0.25 12.58 8.68
C LEU A 14 0.92 13.00 7.79
N GLU A 15 0.65 13.59 6.63
CA GLU A 15 1.71 14.04 5.72
C GLU A 15 2.63 15.07 6.38
N ARG A 16 2.08 16.02 7.16
CA ARG A 16 2.87 17.00 7.93
C ARG A 16 3.71 16.33 9.00
N LEU A 17 3.13 15.40 9.77
CA LEU A 17 3.87 14.65 10.79
C LEU A 17 5.05 13.89 10.16
N VAL A 18 4.78 13.16 9.09
CA VAL A 18 5.79 12.40 8.35
C VAL A 18 6.88 13.32 7.80
N SER A 19 6.49 14.46 7.22
CA SER A 19 7.46 15.43 6.70
C SER A 19 8.40 15.96 7.79
N ASN A 20 7.86 16.20 8.99
CA ASN A 20 8.64 16.69 10.12
C ASN A 20 9.59 15.63 10.73
N VAL A 21 9.22 14.35 10.69
CA VAL A 21 9.98 13.27 11.36
C VAL A 21 10.94 12.56 10.41
N ILE A 22 10.49 12.23 9.19
CA ILE A 22 11.25 11.42 8.23
C ILE A 22 11.46 12.11 6.87
N GLY A 23 10.97 13.34 6.70
CA GLY A 23 11.23 14.18 5.52
C GLY A 23 10.13 14.17 4.47
N ARG A 24 9.76 13.00 3.92
CA ARG A 24 8.70 12.93 2.90
C ARG A 24 8.03 11.56 2.77
N LEU A 25 6.76 11.56 2.37
CA LEU A 25 6.05 10.38 1.89
C LEU A 25 6.42 10.05 0.43
N ASN A 26 6.36 8.77 0.08
CA ASN A 26 6.49 8.33 -1.31
C ASN A 26 5.25 8.74 -2.13
N GLN A 27 5.43 9.27 -3.34
CA GLN A 27 4.32 9.55 -4.26
C GLN A 27 4.03 8.29 -5.07
N HIS A 28 2.82 7.75 -4.92
CA HIS A 28 2.39 6.63 -5.76
C HIS A 28 2.19 7.12 -7.20
N PRO A 29 2.68 6.39 -8.22
CA PRO A 29 2.70 6.87 -9.61
C PRO A 29 1.32 7.15 -10.20
N VAL A 30 0.28 6.49 -9.68
CA VAL A 30 -1.10 6.62 -10.19
C VAL A 30 -2.10 7.20 -9.18
N ARG A 31 -1.65 7.71 -8.02
CA ARG A 31 -2.56 8.39 -7.06
C ARG A 31 -2.35 9.89 -7.11
N ALA A 32 -3.42 10.65 -6.87
CA ALA A 32 -3.37 12.11 -6.85
C ALA A 32 -2.61 12.67 -5.64
N THR A 33 -2.55 11.92 -4.53
CA THR A 33 -1.90 12.33 -3.27
C THR A 33 -0.86 11.28 -2.83
N ARG A 34 -0.02 11.64 -1.85
CA ARG A 34 1.01 10.75 -1.26
C ARG A 34 0.45 9.78 -0.21
N TYR A 35 -0.86 9.83 0.04
CA TYR A 35 -1.57 8.96 0.98
C TYR A 35 -2.79 8.34 0.30
N GLY A 36 -3.27 7.23 0.83
CA GLY A 36 -4.53 6.63 0.37
C GLY A 36 -5.73 7.26 1.08
N VAL A 37 -6.82 7.45 0.35
CA VAL A 37 -8.14 7.75 0.94
C VAL A 37 -9.09 6.66 0.47
N MET A 38 -9.57 5.82 1.37
CA MET A 38 -10.56 4.79 1.06
C MET A 38 -11.96 5.38 1.18
N LYS A 39 -12.81 5.21 0.16
CA LYS A 39 -14.19 5.72 0.14
C LYS A 39 -15.17 4.55 -0.08
N THR A 40 -16.28 4.54 0.66
CA THR A 40 -17.32 3.50 0.54
C THR A 40 -18.07 3.55 -0.80
N LYS A 41 -18.08 4.70 -1.49
CA LYS A 41 -18.63 4.84 -2.84
C LYS A 41 -17.53 5.41 -3.74
N GLY A 42 -17.06 4.61 -4.69
CA GLY A 42 -16.11 5.05 -5.71
C GLY A 42 -16.74 6.13 -6.60
N SER A 43 -16.05 7.24 -6.84
CA SER A 43 -16.47 8.16 -7.89
C SER A 43 -16.07 7.57 -9.24
N LEU A 44 -17.04 7.22 -10.09
CA LEU A 44 -16.83 6.68 -11.44
C LEU A 44 -15.90 7.53 -12.34
N LEU A 45 -15.61 8.76 -11.95
CA LEU A 45 -14.83 9.75 -12.72
C LEU A 45 -13.33 9.76 -12.45
N LYS A 46 -12.83 9.00 -11.47
CA LYS A 46 -11.39 8.81 -11.26
C LYS A 46 -11.15 7.31 -11.17
N ALA A 47 -10.56 6.74 -12.23
CA ALA A 47 -10.09 5.35 -12.23
C ALA A 47 -8.90 5.22 -11.25
N GLY A 48 -9.20 5.26 -9.95
CA GLY A 48 -8.27 4.87 -8.90
C GLY A 48 -8.41 3.37 -8.69
N ALA A 49 -7.28 2.66 -8.60
CA ALA A 49 -7.22 1.29 -8.11
C ALA A 49 -7.52 1.26 -6.59
N ASP A 50 -8.69 1.76 -6.20
CA ASP A 50 -9.16 1.76 -4.82
C ASP A 50 -9.67 0.37 -4.45
N TYR A 51 -9.39 -0.06 -3.22
CA TYR A 51 -9.63 -1.43 -2.78
C TYR A 51 -11.13 -1.75 -2.68
N ASP A 52 -11.52 -2.91 -3.23
CA ASP A 52 -12.82 -3.52 -2.99
C ASP A 52 -12.80 -4.25 -1.63
N HIS A 53 -13.51 -3.71 -0.65
CA HIS A 53 -13.54 -4.25 0.71
C HIS A 53 -14.30 -5.59 0.82
N SER A 54 -15.03 -6.03 -0.22
CA SER A 54 -15.65 -7.36 -0.25
C SER A 54 -14.64 -8.48 -0.53
N ASN A 55 -13.44 -8.12 -1.01
CA ASN A 55 -12.34 -9.02 -1.34
C ASN A 55 -11.09 -8.64 -0.53
N PRO A 56 -10.96 -9.09 0.74
CA PRO A 56 -9.85 -8.70 1.60
C PRO A 56 -8.51 -9.18 1.02
N LEU A 57 -7.50 -8.32 1.10
CA LEU A 57 -6.16 -8.64 0.64
C LEU A 57 -5.54 -9.75 1.49
N SER A 58 -4.81 -10.65 0.83
CA SER A 58 -3.90 -11.56 1.52
C SER A 58 -2.74 -10.79 2.15
N MET A 59 -2.05 -11.39 3.14
CA MET A 59 -0.81 -10.81 3.67
C MET A 59 0.19 -10.62 2.54
N HIS A 60 0.76 -9.42 2.42
CA HIS A 60 1.70 -9.08 1.37
C HIS A 60 2.65 -7.99 1.83
N THR A 61 3.75 -7.84 1.10
CA THR A 61 4.59 -6.65 1.11
C THR A 61 4.23 -5.78 -0.10
N ASP A 62 4.05 -4.48 0.15
CA ASP A 62 3.78 -3.49 -0.89
C ASP A 62 4.99 -3.36 -1.82
N HIS A 63 4.73 -3.10 -3.09
CA HIS A 63 5.74 -2.64 -4.06
C HIS A 63 6.91 -3.61 -4.33
N SER A 64 6.78 -4.91 -3.99
CA SER A 64 7.79 -5.95 -4.32
C SER A 64 8.11 -6.07 -5.82
N VAL A 65 7.27 -5.50 -6.70
CA VAL A 65 7.48 -5.43 -8.15
C VAL A 65 8.53 -4.41 -8.59
N TYR A 66 8.86 -3.42 -7.76
CA TYR A 66 9.75 -2.33 -8.14
C TYR A 66 11.15 -2.57 -7.56
N ASN A 67 12.17 -2.54 -8.41
CA ASN A 67 13.55 -2.70 -7.98
C ASN A 67 14.03 -1.43 -7.25
N GLY A 68 14.74 -1.59 -6.14
CA GLY A 68 15.27 -0.47 -5.35
C GLY A 68 14.24 0.28 -4.50
N THR A 69 12.99 -0.20 -4.40
CA THR A 69 12.04 0.36 -3.43
C THR A 69 12.52 0.05 -2.02
N PRO A 70 12.72 1.06 -1.16
CA PRO A 70 13.20 0.82 0.20
C PRO A 70 12.18 0.01 1.00
N GLY A 71 12.67 -0.72 2.01
CA GLY A 71 11.83 -1.20 3.11
C GLY A 71 11.05 -0.02 3.68
N TYR A 72 9.74 0.00 3.46
CA TYR A 72 8.90 1.14 3.78
C TYR A 72 8.46 1.08 5.24
N ILE A 73 8.42 2.24 5.89
CA ILE A 73 7.66 2.42 7.13
C ILE A 73 6.24 2.79 6.71
N GLN A 74 5.31 1.85 6.87
CA GLN A 74 3.91 2.10 6.57
C GLN A 74 3.27 2.86 7.74
N PHE A 75 2.83 4.09 7.50
CA PHE A 75 2.02 4.84 8.46
C PHE A 75 0.55 4.63 8.13
N MET A 76 -0.18 3.96 9.02
CA MET A 76 -1.63 3.83 8.92
C MET A 76 -2.28 4.85 9.84
N TYR A 77 -2.96 5.82 9.25
CA TYR A 77 -3.83 6.76 9.96
C TYR A 77 -5.26 6.60 9.46
N GLN A 78 -6.17 6.26 10.36
CA GLN A 78 -7.59 6.21 10.06
C GLN A 78 -8.29 7.43 10.63
N ALA A 79 -8.61 8.38 9.76
CA ALA A 79 -9.33 9.58 10.15
C ALA A 79 -10.83 9.35 10.35
N GLN A 80 -11.42 8.40 9.61
CA GLN A 80 -12.85 8.10 9.59
C GLN A 80 -13.10 6.62 9.28
N GLY A 81 -14.21 6.07 9.79
CA GLY A 81 -14.58 4.66 9.61
C GLY A 81 -13.95 3.72 10.64
N SER A 82 -14.04 2.41 10.38
CA SER A 82 -13.39 1.34 11.15
C SER A 82 -12.65 0.40 10.19
N VAL A 83 -11.42 0.01 10.52
CA VAL A 83 -10.65 -0.99 9.79
C VAL A 83 -9.95 -1.87 10.79
N VAL A 84 -9.82 -3.15 10.47
CA VAL A 84 -8.94 -4.07 11.19
C VAL A 84 -7.76 -4.35 10.28
N SER A 85 -6.64 -3.70 10.57
CA SER A 85 -5.38 -3.98 9.89
C SER A 85 -4.68 -5.16 10.55
N LYS A 86 -4.12 -6.06 9.73
CA LYS A 86 -3.30 -7.18 10.19
C LYS A 86 -1.86 -6.92 9.80
N VAL A 87 -0.94 -7.08 10.75
CA VAL A 87 0.51 -6.99 10.53
C VAL A 87 1.16 -8.27 11.01
N CYS A 88 2.25 -8.67 10.37
CA CYS A 88 3.03 -9.84 10.73
C CYS A 88 4.51 -9.46 10.78
N ASP A 89 5.23 -10.00 11.77
CA ASP A 89 6.68 -9.92 11.83
C ASP A 89 7.27 -10.96 10.86
N GLY A 90 7.66 -10.47 9.67
CA GLY A 90 8.29 -11.30 8.65
C GLY A 90 9.61 -11.92 9.11
N VAL A 91 10.38 -11.25 9.97
CA VAL A 91 11.68 -11.75 10.45
C VAL A 91 11.47 -12.92 11.41
N ALA A 92 10.54 -12.78 12.35
CA ALA A 92 10.18 -13.86 13.27
C ALA A 92 9.63 -15.08 12.51
N LEU A 93 8.74 -14.86 11.53
CA LEU A 93 8.20 -15.92 10.69
C LEU A 93 9.31 -16.62 9.87
N THR A 94 10.24 -15.86 9.30
CA THR A 94 11.38 -16.41 8.57
C THR A 94 12.30 -17.23 9.48
N ASN A 95 12.56 -16.77 10.71
CA ASN A 95 13.34 -17.54 11.69
C ASN A 95 12.66 -18.87 12.01
N TYR A 96 11.35 -18.85 12.26
CA TYR A 96 10.57 -20.06 12.53
C TYR A 96 10.62 -21.05 11.37
N LEU A 97 10.42 -20.57 10.13
CA LEU A 97 10.52 -21.44 8.94
C LEU A 97 11.91 -22.05 8.79
N ARG A 98 12.97 -21.28 9.03
CA ARG A 98 14.35 -21.78 8.94
C ARG A 98 14.63 -22.90 9.95
N GLU A 99 14.09 -22.79 11.16
CA GLU A 99 14.31 -23.76 12.24
C GLU A 99 13.48 -25.04 12.04
N HIS A 100 12.21 -24.90 11.64
CA HIS A 100 11.26 -26.02 11.64
C HIS A 100 11.00 -26.62 10.24
N TYR A 101 11.28 -25.87 9.17
CA TYR A 101 10.97 -26.23 7.77
C TYR A 101 12.14 -25.83 6.83
N PRO A 102 13.34 -26.38 7.03
CA PRO A 102 14.56 -25.89 6.39
C PRO A 102 14.57 -26.10 4.86
N GLU A 103 13.92 -27.14 4.34
CA GLU A 103 13.84 -27.41 2.90
C GLU A 103 12.92 -26.40 2.20
N GLU A 104 11.75 -26.13 2.77
CA GLU A 104 10.81 -25.13 2.27
C GLU A 104 11.40 -23.72 2.37
N PHE A 105 12.08 -23.43 3.49
CA PHE A 105 12.81 -22.18 3.63
C PHE A 105 13.89 -22.03 2.54
N HIS A 106 14.65 -23.09 2.26
CA HIS A 106 15.67 -23.05 1.22
C HIS A 106 15.07 -22.75 -0.16
N LEU A 107 13.95 -23.38 -0.50
CA LEU A 107 13.23 -23.10 -1.76
C LEU A 107 12.78 -21.64 -1.83
N LEU A 108 12.14 -21.12 -0.78
CA LEU A 108 11.66 -19.73 -0.73
C LEU A 108 12.81 -18.71 -0.80
N ALA A 109 13.98 -19.04 -0.25
CA ALA A 109 15.13 -18.15 -0.20
C ALA A 109 15.99 -18.16 -1.48
N THR A 110 15.88 -19.19 -2.31
CA THR A 110 16.77 -19.38 -3.49
C THR A 110 16.05 -19.30 -4.82
N VAL A 111 14.76 -19.61 -4.87
CA VAL A 111 13.97 -19.53 -6.10
C VAL A 111 13.55 -18.10 -6.36
N GLN A 112 14.04 -17.54 -7.47
CA GLN A 112 13.70 -16.19 -7.90
C GLN A 112 12.28 -16.14 -8.45
N LEU A 113 11.43 -15.30 -7.85
CA LEU A 113 10.09 -15.02 -8.32
C LEU A 113 10.07 -13.74 -9.16
N THR A 114 9.44 -13.81 -10.33
CA THR A 114 9.19 -12.63 -11.15
C THR A 114 7.87 -12.01 -10.74
N HIS A 115 7.92 -10.78 -10.24
CA HIS A 115 6.72 -9.99 -9.95
C HIS A 115 6.40 -9.07 -11.14
N SER A 116 5.12 -8.94 -11.47
CA SER A 116 4.67 -7.98 -12.49
C SER A 116 3.47 -7.18 -11.97
N SER A 117 3.37 -5.93 -12.40
CA SER A 117 2.22 -5.07 -12.16
C SER A 117 1.69 -4.55 -13.49
N ARG A 118 0.37 -4.58 -13.65
CA ARG A 118 -0.32 -3.97 -14.79
C ARG A 118 -1.02 -2.72 -14.31
N ASN A 119 -0.44 -1.56 -14.61
CA ASN A 119 -1.08 -0.28 -14.34
C ASN A 119 -2.00 0.07 -15.52
N GLY A 120 -3.29 0.26 -15.26
CA GLY A 120 -4.24 0.78 -16.24
C GLY A 120 -4.08 2.29 -16.43
N ILE A 121 -2.91 2.72 -16.93
CA ILE A 121 -2.55 4.15 -17.07
C ILE A 121 -3.27 4.77 -18.27
N TYR A 122 -3.71 3.96 -19.23
CA TYR A 122 -4.39 4.44 -20.42
C TYR A 122 -5.76 3.79 -20.57
N THR A 123 -6.75 4.61 -20.93
CA THR A 123 -8.04 4.14 -21.43
C THR A 123 -7.86 3.32 -22.72
N LYS A 124 -8.89 2.55 -23.13
CA LYS A 124 -8.87 1.86 -24.43
C LYS A 124 -8.66 2.80 -25.63
N ALA A 125 -8.94 4.08 -25.46
CA ALA A 125 -8.73 5.13 -26.46
C ALA A 125 -7.34 5.79 -26.36
N GLY A 126 -6.48 5.38 -25.42
CA GLY A 126 -5.11 5.90 -25.26
C GLY A 126 -5.01 7.20 -24.46
N HIS A 127 -6.10 7.66 -23.84
CA HIS A 127 -6.05 8.80 -22.92
C HIS A 127 -5.53 8.39 -21.54
N TYR A 128 -4.73 9.26 -20.92
CA TYR A 128 -4.33 9.19 -19.52
C TYR A 128 -5.53 9.43 -18.59
#